data_AF-A0A7C1F209-F1
#
_entry.id   AF-A0A7C1F209-F1
#
_cell.length_a   1.000
_cell.length_b   1.000
_cell.length_c   1.000
_cell.angle_alpha   90.00
_cell.angle_beta   90.00
_cell.angle_gamma   90.00
#
_symmetry.space_group_name_H-M   'P 1'
#
loop_
_entity.id
_entity.type
_entity.pdbx_description
1 polymer ?
#
loop_
_entity_poly.entity_id
_entity_poly.type
_entity_poly.pdbx_seq_one_letter_code
_entity_poly.pdbx_strand_id
1 'polypeptide(L)'
;MVTTTLKRITPGSAFKVGVVVNGILFLIAGIFIFILPTVAFTSMSASISGSGISDADIRAMNDIIGLVGGASMICFYFVGVVMSAIIGGIYFAIAAVIYNLTAKWVGGLEIELQFAHTGYLDEIERDINAAEKRKNTL
;
A
#
# COMPACT_ATOMS: atom_id res chain seq x y z
N MET A 1 -21.10 -31.20 -6.25
CA MET A 1 -21.27 -30.22 -5.16
C MET A 1 -20.63 -28.91 -5.59
N VAL A 2 -21.41 -27.83 -5.66
CA VAL A 2 -20.92 -26.50 -6.02
C VAL A 2 -20.35 -25.85 -4.76
N THR A 3 -19.05 -25.60 -4.72
CA THR A 3 -18.42 -24.86 -3.61
C THR A 3 -18.37 -23.38 -3.96
N THR A 4 -19.36 -22.64 -3.48
CA THR A 4 -19.42 -21.18 -3.62
C THR A 4 -18.35 -20.53 -2.75
N THR A 5 -17.29 -19.98 -3.37
CA THR A 5 -16.22 -19.30 -2.63
C THR A 5 -16.45 -17.80 -2.67
N LEU A 6 -16.92 -17.25 -1.56
CA LEU A 6 -17.27 -15.84 -1.42
C LEU A 6 -15.96 -15.02 -1.32
N LYS A 7 -15.56 -14.33 -2.39
CA LYS A 7 -14.29 -13.59 -2.46
C LYS A 7 -14.38 -12.30 -1.64
N ARG A 8 -14.06 -12.40 -0.34
CA ARG A 8 -13.97 -11.25 0.58
C ARG A 8 -12.58 -10.64 0.53
N ILE A 9 -12.48 -9.32 0.57
CA ILE A 9 -11.18 -8.65 0.74
C ILE A 9 -10.79 -8.82 2.21
N THR A 10 -9.69 -9.54 2.47
CA THR A 10 -9.17 -9.69 3.84
C THR A 10 -8.60 -8.36 4.33
N PRO A 11 -9.04 -7.82 5.48
CA PRO A 11 -8.52 -6.55 6.02
C PRO A 11 -7.00 -6.53 6.18
N GLY A 12 -6.39 -7.68 6.51
CA GLY A 12 -4.93 -7.81 6.62
C GLY A 12 -4.19 -7.66 5.29
N SER A 13 -4.80 -8.04 4.17
CA SER A 13 -4.22 -7.79 2.83
C SER A 13 -4.35 -6.30 2.47
N ALA A 14 -5.51 -5.71 2.72
CA ALA A 14 -5.74 -4.27 2.51
C ALA A 14 -4.80 -3.39 3.36
N PHE A 15 -4.54 -3.79 4.61
CA PHE A 15 -3.57 -3.12 5.48
C PHE A 15 -2.17 -3.10 4.83
N LYS A 16 -1.66 -4.26 4.39
CA LYS A 16 -0.33 -4.36 3.78
C LYS A 16 -0.21 -3.47 2.54
N VAL A 17 -1.23 -3.48 1.68
CA VAL A 17 -1.28 -2.60 0.51
C VAL A 17 -1.31 -1.14 0.94
N GLY A 18 -2.13 -0.78 1.93
CA GLY A 18 -2.20 0.58 2.47
C GLY A 18 -0.88 1.07 3.05
N VAL A 19 -0.16 0.23 3.80
CA VAL A 19 1.18 0.55 4.33
C VAL A 19 2.15 0.86 3.20
N VAL A 20 2.19 0.01 2.17
CA VAL A 20 3.11 0.18 1.04
C VAL A 20 2.75 1.42 0.21
N VAL A 21 1.47 1.57 -0.16
CA VAL A 21 1.00 2.68 -0.99
C VAL A 21 1.21 4.02 -0.28
N ASN A 22 0.81 4.13 0.99
CA ASN A 22 0.93 5.39 1.72
C ASN A 22 2.40 5.69 2.09
N GLY A 23 3.19 4.67 2.39
CA GLY A 23 4.64 4.82 2.58
C GLY A 23 5.34 5.33 1.32
N ILE A 24 5.01 4.81 0.14
CA ILE A 24 5.56 5.29 -1.14
C ILE A 24 5.08 6.72 -1.43
N LEU A 25 3.80 7.02 -1.22
CA LEU A 25 3.26 8.36 -1.43
C LEU A 25 3.93 9.40 -0.53
N PHE A 26 4.10 9.10 0.76
CA PHE A 26 4.76 9.99 1.69
C PHE A 26 6.26 10.10 1.41
N LEU A 27 6.89 9.05 0.89
CA LEU A 27 8.29 9.10 0.45
C LEU A 27 8.47 10.02 -0.76
N ILE A 28 7.58 9.96 -1.74
CA ILE A 28 7.62 10.82 -2.92
C ILE A 28 7.28 12.27 -2.53
N ALA A 29 6.15 12.49 -1.85
CA ALA A 29 5.72 13.81 -1.40
C ALA A 29 6.72 14.45 -0.43
N GLY A 30 7.32 13.63 0.43
CA GLY A 30 8.33 14.00 1.40
C GLY A 30 9.57 14.61 0.77
N ILE A 31 10.02 14.09 -0.38
CA ILE A 31 11.13 14.67 -1.14
C ILE A 31 10.80 16.09 -1.59
N PHE A 32 9.59 16.33 -2.11
CA PHE A 32 9.16 17.69 -2.50
C PHE A 32 9.04 18.64 -1.31
N ILE A 33 8.51 18.15 -0.19
CA ILE A 33 8.41 18.90 1.07
C ILE A 33 9.78 19.14 1.70
N PHE A 34 10.81 18.37 1.38
CA PHE A 34 12.18 18.63 1.84
C PHE A 34 12.90 19.68 0.99
N ILE A 35 12.73 19.60 -0.33
CA ILE A 35 13.46 20.45 -1.28
C ILE A 35 12.93 21.89 -1.23
N LEU A 36 11.62 22.10 -1.12
CA LEU A 36 11.04 23.45 -1.17
C LEU A 36 11.43 24.33 0.05
N PRO A 37 11.36 23.85 1.30
CA PRO A 37 11.73 24.64 2.47
C PRO A 37 13.24 24.82 2.58
N THR A 38 14.06 23.84 2.17
CA THR A 38 15.52 24.02 2.20
C THR A 38 15.94 25.18 1.29
N VAL A 39 15.39 25.27 0.07
CA VAL A 39 15.65 26.41 -0.83
C VAL A 39 15.12 27.73 -0.24
N ALA A 40 13.93 27.72 0.36
CA ALA A 40 13.34 28.92 0.95
C ALA A 40 14.09 29.42 2.21
N PHE A 41 14.48 28.51 3.12
CA PHE A 41 15.22 28.85 4.34
C PHE A 41 16.65 29.30 4.04
N THR A 42 17.31 28.73 3.04
CA THR A 42 18.64 29.19 2.60
C THR A 42 18.58 30.62 2.05
N SER A 43 17.47 30.97 1.39
CA SER A 43 17.25 32.33 0.89
C SER A 43 16.95 33.34 2.01
N MET A 44 16.30 32.89 3.09
CA MET A 44 15.96 33.74 4.24
C MET A 44 17.15 33.98 5.17
N SER A 45 18.03 33.00 5.35
CA SER A 45 19.24 33.13 6.18
C SER A 45 20.24 34.14 5.59
N ALA A 46 20.31 34.27 4.26
CA ALA A 46 21.12 35.28 3.59
C ALA A 46 20.70 36.73 3.91
N SER A 47 19.43 36.95 4.27
CA SER A 47 18.88 38.28 4.59
C SER A 47 19.21 38.74 6.02
N ILE A 48 19.59 37.83 6.92
CA ILE A 48 19.91 38.12 8.34
C ILE A 48 21.39 38.52 8.53
N SER A 49 22.25 38.25 7.54
CA SER A 49 23.69 38.55 7.56
C SER A 49 24.02 40.06 7.60
N GLY A 50 23.04 40.97 7.53
CA GLY A 50 23.23 42.42 7.65
C GLY A 50 23.36 42.96 9.09
N SER A 51 23.41 42.10 10.12
CA SER A 51 23.23 42.48 11.53
C SER A 51 24.51 42.73 12.34
N GLY A 52 25.70 42.78 11.73
CA GLY A 52 26.94 43.20 12.40
C GLY A 52 27.64 42.12 13.24
N ILE A 53 27.25 40.86 13.08
CA ILE A 53 27.97 39.69 13.61
C ILE A 53 29.15 39.40 12.66
N SER A 54 30.31 38.98 13.19
CA SER A 54 31.47 38.66 12.35
C SER A 54 31.14 37.54 11.36
N ASP A 55 31.59 37.64 10.11
CA ASP A 55 31.34 36.62 9.07
C ASP A 55 31.80 35.22 9.51
N ALA A 56 32.83 35.14 10.37
CA ALA A 56 33.33 33.90 10.94
C ALA A 56 32.35 33.28 11.95
N ASP A 57 31.74 34.08 12.82
CA ASP A 57 30.75 33.62 13.80
C ASP A 57 29.42 33.25 13.13
N ILE A 58 29.00 34.00 12.10
CA ILE A 58 27.81 33.67 11.29
C ILE A 58 28.02 32.33 10.57
N ARG A 59 29.18 32.10 9.96
CA ARG A 59 29.50 30.83 9.28
C ARG A 59 29.54 29.67 10.26
N ALA A 60 30.18 29.83 11.42
CA ALA A 60 30.24 28.77 12.44
C ALA A 60 28.85 28.42 12.99
N MET A 61 27.99 29.42 13.25
CA MET A 61 26.61 29.17 13.68
C MET A 61 25.78 28.52 12.58
N ASN A 62 25.93 28.93 11.32
CA ASN A 62 25.19 28.37 10.19
C ASN A 62 25.63 26.92 9.89
N ASP A 63 26.92 26.59 10.02
CA ASP A 63 27.39 25.21 9.89
C ASP A 63 26.85 24.31 11.00
N ILE A 64 26.82 24.78 12.26
CA ILE A 64 26.27 24.00 13.39
C ILE A 64 24.75 23.84 13.24
N ILE A 65 24.02 24.91 12.91
CA ILE A 65 22.56 24.87 12.72
C ILE A 65 22.20 24.05 11.48
N GLY A 66 22.97 24.14 10.41
CA GLY A 66 22.80 23.36 9.19
C GLY A 66 23.06 21.86 9.41
N LEU A 67 24.12 21.52 10.14
CA LEU A 67 24.44 20.12 10.47
C LEU A 67 23.42 19.52 11.45
N VAL A 68 23.13 20.20 12.55
CA VAL A 68 22.21 19.70 13.59
C VAL A 68 20.76 19.75 13.10
N GLY A 69 20.37 20.82 12.40
CA GLY A 69 19.05 20.97 11.80
C GLY A 69 18.82 20.01 10.64
N GLY A 70 19.81 19.82 9.76
CA GLY A 70 19.73 18.85 8.66
C GLY A 70 19.65 17.41 9.16
N ALA A 71 20.50 17.03 10.12
CA ALA A 71 20.51 15.68 10.68
C ALA A 71 19.20 15.37 11.43
N SER A 72 18.70 16.30 12.24
CA SER A 72 17.43 16.12 12.96
C SER A 72 16.25 16.02 11.99
N MET A 73 16.21 16.84 10.93
CA MET A 73 15.20 16.78 9.89
C MET A 73 15.16 15.42 9.18
N ILE A 74 16.32 14.87 8.81
CA ILE A 74 16.39 13.54 8.16
C ILE A 74 15.84 12.46 9.10
N CYS A 75 16.19 12.49 10.39
CA CYS A 75 15.64 11.55 11.37
C CYS A 75 14.11 11.68 11.49
N PHE A 76 13.59 12.90 11.63
CA PHE A 76 12.15 13.14 11.68
C PHE A 76 11.43 12.70 10.41
N TYR A 77 12.07 12.84 9.25
CA TYR A 77 11.52 12.41 7.98
C TYR A 77 11.28 10.90 7.93
N PHE A 78 12.29 10.10 8.26
CA PHE A 78 12.14 8.64 8.28
C PHE A 78 11.11 8.17 9.29
N VAL A 79 11.07 8.80 10.48
CA VAL A 79 10.02 8.52 11.48
C VAL A 79 8.64 8.88 10.92
N GLY A 80 8.51 10.02 10.24
CA GLY A 80 7.27 10.46 9.60
C GLY A 80 6.80 9.48 8.52
N VAL A 81 7.70 8.98 7.68
CA VAL A 81 7.38 7.96 6.66
C VAL A 81 6.81 6.71 7.33
N VAL A 82 7.44 6.18 8.37
CA VAL A 82 6.97 5.00 9.09
C VAL A 82 5.59 5.24 9.71
N MET A 83 5.39 6.37 10.37
CA MET A 83 4.10 6.73 10.98
C MET A 83 2.99 6.88 9.92
N SER A 84 3.28 7.55 8.81
CA SER A 84 2.33 7.71 7.70
C SER A 84 1.92 6.37 7.08
N ALA A 85 2.88 5.44 6.96
CA ALA A 85 2.63 4.11 6.43
C ALA A 85 1.70 3.31 7.35
N ILE A 86 1.92 3.36 8.67
CA ILE A 86 1.04 2.70 9.66
C ILE A 86 -0.38 3.28 9.61
N ILE A 87 -0.50 4.61 9.62
CA ILE A 87 -1.79 5.31 9.55
C ILE A 87 -2.51 4.94 8.25
N GLY A 88 -1.79 4.96 7.12
CA GLY A 88 -2.32 4.57 5.82
C GLY A 88 -2.81 3.12 5.76
N GLY A 89 -2.05 2.21 6.37
CA GLY A 89 -2.47 0.82 6.54
C GLY A 89 -3.79 0.70 7.29
N ILE A 90 -3.93 1.40 8.42
CA ILE A 90 -5.15 1.40 9.24
C ILE A 90 -6.34 1.92 8.42
N TYR A 91 -6.18 3.03 7.70
CA TYR A 91 -7.23 3.58 6.85
C TYR A 91 -7.72 2.58 5.79
N PHE A 92 -6.81 1.90 5.09
CA PHE A 92 -7.17 0.89 4.09
C PHE A 92 -7.81 -0.35 4.71
N ALA A 93 -7.37 -0.77 5.89
CA ALA A 93 -7.99 -1.88 6.60
C ALA A 93 -9.45 -1.57 6.97
N ILE A 94 -9.71 -0.37 7.49
CA ILE A 94 -11.06 0.12 7.80
C ILE A 94 -11.89 0.21 6.51
N ALA A 95 -11.33 0.79 5.44
CA ALA A 95 -12.00 0.90 4.15
C ALA A 95 -12.41 -0.48 3.58
N ALA A 96 -11.56 -1.50 3.73
CA ALA A 96 -11.89 -2.87 3.31
C ALA A 96 -13.03 -3.49 4.13
N VAL A 97 -13.07 -3.23 5.45
CA VAL A 97 -14.18 -3.67 6.31
C VAL A 97 -15.48 -2.99 5.89
N ILE A 98 -15.45 -1.68 5.66
CA ILE A 98 -16.60 -0.91 5.18
C ILE A 98 -17.05 -1.43 3.82
N TYR A 99 -16.14 -1.62 2.87
CA TYR A 99 -16.45 -2.17 1.54
C TYR A 99 -17.14 -3.53 1.63
N ASN A 100 -16.60 -4.45 2.45
CA ASN A 100 -17.21 -5.75 2.66
C ASN A 100 -18.61 -5.65 3.27
N LEU A 101 -18.88 -4.66 4.14
CA LEU A 101 -20.20 -4.43 4.72
C LEU A 101 -21.18 -3.85 3.69
N THR A 102 -20.76 -2.83 2.95
CA THR A 102 -21.55 -2.18 1.90
C THR A 102 -21.88 -3.17 0.77
N ALA A 103 -20.93 -4.00 0.35
CA ALA A 103 -21.15 -5.03 -0.67
C ALA A 103 -22.24 -6.05 -0.26
N LYS A 104 -22.35 -6.35 1.04
CA LYS A 104 -23.42 -7.21 1.59
C LYS A 104 -24.78 -6.50 1.59
N TRP A 105 -24.80 -5.18 1.71
CA TRP A 105 -26.05 -4.39 1.72
C TRP A 105 -26.57 -4.11 0.31
N VAL A 106 -25.69 -3.90 -0.67
CA VAL A 106 -26.06 -3.57 -2.05
C VAL A 106 -26.41 -4.81 -2.87
N GLY A 107 -26.24 -6.02 -2.33
CA GLY A 107 -26.63 -7.27 -2.99
C GLY A 107 -25.74 -7.69 -4.18
N GLY A 108 -24.66 -6.96 -4.46
CA GLY A 108 -23.74 -7.17 -5.58
C GLY A 108 -22.67 -8.23 -5.35
N LEU A 109 -22.98 -9.29 -4.59
CA LEU A 109 -22.07 -10.42 -4.43
C LEU A 109 -22.21 -11.32 -5.66
N GLU A 110 -21.47 -10.99 -6.71
CA GLU A 110 -21.28 -11.87 -7.87
C GLU A 110 -20.68 -13.19 -7.38
N ILE A 111 -21.51 -14.23 -7.35
CA ILE A 111 -21.11 -15.58 -7.02
C ILE A 111 -20.37 -16.12 -8.24
N GLU A 112 -19.04 -16.05 -8.22
CA GLU A 112 -18.20 -16.81 -9.15
C GLU A 112 -18.43 -18.30 -8.85
N LEU A 113 -19.30 -18.92 -9.64
CA LEU A 113 -19.46 -20.37 -9.69
C LEU A 113 -18.19 -20.92 -10.36
N GLN A 114 -17.18 -21.27 -9.56
CA GLN A 114 -16.12 -22.17 -10.05
C GLN A 114 -16.78 -23.51 -10.35
N PHE A 115 -17.02 -23.79 -11.64
CA PHE A 115 -17.42 -25.10 -12.09
C PHE A 115 -16.27 -26.06 -11.88
N ALA A 116 -16.24 -26.73 -10.72
CA ALA A 116 -15.50 -27.96 -10.53
C ALA A 116 -16.22 -29.07 -11.31
N HIS A 117 -16.10 -29.06 -12.64
CA HIS A 117 -16.80 -30.03 -13.49
C HIS A 117 -16.06 -30.38 -14.78
N THR A 118 -14.77 -30.70 -14.68
CA THR A 118 -14.07 -31.45 -15.74
C THR A 118 -14.08 -32.96 -15.50
N GLY A 119 -14.33 -33.44 -14.27
CA GLY A 119 -14.29 -34.89 -13.97
C GLY A 119 -15.53 -35.70 -14.35
N TYR A 120 -16.71 -35.08 -14.48
CA TYR A 120 -17.94 -35.83 -14.78
C TYR A 120 -18.02 -36.25 -16.24
N LEU A 121 -17.44 -35.47 -17.17
CA LEU A 121 -17.39 -35.85 -18.57
C LEU A 121 -16.45 -37.05 -18.77
N ASP A 122 -15.31 -37.08 -18.09
CA ASP A 122 -14.38 -38.21 -18.12
C ASP A 122 -15.00 -39.49 -17.50
N GLU A 123 -15.78 -39.37 -16.42
CA GLU A 123 -16.49 -40.51 -15.84
C GLU A 123 -17.60 -41.03 -16.75
N ILE A 124 -18.38 -40.14 -17.38
CA ILE A 124 -19.42 -40.52 -18.34
C ILE A 124 -18.82 -41.18 -19.58
N GLU A 125 -17.72 -40.64 -20.12
CA GLU A 125 -17.03 -41.20 -21.28
C GLU A 125 -16.42 -42.57 -20.98
N ARG A 126 -15.88 -42.76 -19.76
CA ARG A 126 -15.38 -44.06 -19.30
C ARG A 126 -16.50 -45.11 -19.20
N ASP A 127 -17.66 -44.73 -18.67
CA ASP A 127 -18.79 -45.64 -18.48
C ASP A 127 -19.44 -46.03 -19.82
N ILE A 128 -19.54 -45.08 -20.77
CA ILE A 128 -20.02 -45.35 -22.13
C ILE A 128 -19.09 -46.34 -22.84
N ASN A 129 -17.77 -46.12 -22.80
CA ASN A 129 -16.79 -47.01 -23.40
C ASN A 129 -16.82 -48.42 -22.78
N ALA A 130 -17.02 -48.52 -21.47
CA ALA A 130 -17.17 -49.81 -20.79
C ALA A 130 -18.46 -50.56 -21.20
N ALA A 131 -19.56 -49.83 -21.40
CA ALA A 131 -20.82 -50.39 -21.88
C ALA A 131 -20.72 -50.88 -23.34
N GLU A 132 -20.05 -50.12 -24.20
CA GLU A 132 -19.84 -50.49 -25.60
C GLU A 132 -18.97 -51.75 -25.73
N LYS A 133 -17.92 -51.86 -24.91
CA LYS A 133 -17.05 -53.04 -24.88
C LYS A 133 -17.79 -54.32 -24.47
N ARG A 134 -18.75 -54.22 -23.53
CA ARG A 134 -19.60 -55.36 -23.14
C ARG A 134 -20.55 -55.82 -24.24
N LYS A 135 -21.02 -54.88 -25.07
CA LYS A 135 -21.94 -55.17 -26.18
C LYS A 135 -21.26 -55.91 -27.33
N ASN A 136 -19.97 -55.68 -27.54
CA ASN A 136 -19.17 -56.31 -28.61
C ASN A 136 -18.57 -57.68 -28.22
N THR A 137 -18.73 -58.12 -26.97
CA THR A 137 -18.22 -59.41 -26.47
C THR A 137 -19.31 -60.48 -26.29
N LEU A 138 -20.57 -60.17 -26.63
CA LEU A 138 -21.70 -61.10 -26.68
C LEU A 138 -22.09 -61.34 -28.14
#